data_AF-A0A7C8LUE9-F1
#
_entry.id   AF-A0A7C8LUE9-F1
#
_cell.length_a   1.000
_cell.length_b   1.000
_cell.length_c   1.000
_cell.angle_alpha   90.00
_cell.angle_beta   90.00
_cell.angle_gamma   90.00
#
_symmetry.space_group_name_H-M   'P 1'
#
loop_
_entity.id
_entity.type
_entity.pdbx_description
1 polymer ?
#
loop_
_entity_poly.entity_id
_entity_poly.type
_entity_poly.pdbx_seq_one_letter_code
_entity_poly.pdbx_strand_id
1 'polypeptide(L)'
;MTISSQRTVHKYVGDGTQGNWPVLFTFIEPEHVQAIKTSVAGVDAQLVYGTDYSIDLLEGGGGSCVAPLAQDEKMTLFLDVPLTQDTDLRNAGKLSAEVIERMSDKLTLALQQQREDLERCVQVPATSSTTPKQLMQDLAQSVEDALNNKNDVEALKSETEQFVGTAKSELNVIKGQTLQLKNDSVAQVGLAAAEVVKARGVVSTAETLVQDVQTVIDGAQGLVTTAINDGMQPVVAKATQDLTVIKEDTRQLKNDSVAQVGLAAAEVVKAQGVVSDAETLVSNAQNLINSAQSLINQAINNPADPVDELLSGMVVPFKGTVNGAGHPVNRMTGAPDAKYALCDGRTYSAPDGFSVVTPDLRDRFIAGAGGSYSQGATGGANTVTLTVEQMPKHSHSMRAFKADGTSTFNDLMVANRTTTAVRTVSEVGGSKAHENRPPFYALAYLMKL
;
A
#
# COMPACT_ATOMS: atom_id res chain seq x y z
N MET A 1 -45.95 -6.84 -55.24
CA MET A 1 -44.47 -6.73 -55.09
C MET A 1 -44.09 -7.47 -53.82
N THR A 2 -42.86 -7.94 -53.62
CA THR A 2 -42.51 -8.64 -52.37
C THR A 2 -41.36 -7.93 -51.68
N ILE A 3 -41.60 -7.43 -50.46
CA ILE A 3 -40.58 -6.73 -49.67
C ILE A 3 -39.55 -7.73 -49.14
N SER A 4 -38.33 -7.66 -49.65
CA SER A 4 -37.20 -8.51 -49.21
C SER A 4 -36.04 -7.73 -48.59
N SER A 5 -36.01 -6.40 -48.75
CA SER A 5 -35.04 -5.52 -48.10
C SER A 5 -35.23 -5.52 -46.59
N GLN A 6 -34.13 -5.51 -45.82
CA GLN A 6 -34.17 -5.42 -44.35
C GLN A 6 -33.75 -4.05 -43.80
N ARG A 7 -33.17 -3.20 -44.65
CA ARG A 7 -32.64 -1.89 -44.27
C ARG A 7 -33.47 -0.81 -44.94
N THR A 8 -33.77 0.27 -44.22
CA THR A 8 -34.59 1.40 -44.68
C THR A 8 -33.81 2.70 -44.79
N VAL A 9 -32.51 2.68 -44.49
CA VAL A 9 -31.60 3.84 -44.55
C VAL A 9 -30.32 3.49 -45.28
N HIS A 10 -29.88 4.39 -46.16
CA HIS A 10 -28.59 4.29 -46.84
C HIS A 10 -27.85 5.63 -46.85
N LYS A 11 -26.52 5.56 -46.75
CA LYS A 11 -25.66 6.75 -46.70
C LYS A 11 -24.69 6.73 -47.88
N TYR A 12 -24.62 7.85 -48.57
CA TYR A 12 -23.70 8.11 -49.68
C TYR A 12 -22.73 9.21 -49.29
N VAL A 13 -21.54 9.18 -49.91
CA VAL A 13 -20.52 10.23 -49.82
C VAL A 13 -20.31 10.77 -51.22
N GLY A 14 -20.35 12.09 -51.36
CA GLY A 14 -20.19 12.77 -52.65
C GLY A 14 -18.74 12.78 -53.11
N ASP A 15 -18.54 12.54 -54.40
CA ASP A 15 -17.27 12.71 -55.11
C ASP A 15 -17.23 14.03 -55.92
N GLY A 16 -18.28 14.86 -55.80
CA GLY A 16 -18.44 16.12 -56.52
C GLY A 16 -18.87 15.98 -57.99
N THR A 17 -19.07 14.76 -58.50
CA THR A 17 -19.39 14.50 -59.93
C THR A 17 -20.59 13.58 -60.12
N GLN A 18 -20.74 12.55 -59.28
CA GLN A 18 -21.86 11.62 -59.31
C GLN A 18 -23.15 12.31 -58.88
N GLY A 19 -24.18 12.22 -59.73
CA GLY A 19 -25.51 12.78 -59.46
C GLY A 19 -26.62 11.74 -59.29
N ASN A 20 -26.32 10.45 -59.47
CA ASN A 20 -27.30 9.38 -59.45
C ASN A 20 -26.92 8.30 -58.42
N TRP A 21 -27.83 8.00 -57.51
CA TRP A 21 -27.59 7.24 -56.28
C TRP A 21 -28.63 6.13 -56.13
N PRO A 22 -28.25 4.84 -56.16
CA PRO A 22 -29.23 3.76 -56.12
C PRO A 22 -30.01 3.76 -54.78
N VAL A 23 -31.31 3.53 -54.80
CA VAL A 23 -32.10 3.32 -53.58
C VAL A 23 -32.05 1.84 -53.24
N LEU A 24 -31.33 1.48 -52.17
CA LEU A 24 -31.08 0.08 -51.80
C LEU A 24 -32.19 -0.55 -50.93
N PHE A 25 -33.35 0.08 -50.90
CA PHE A 25 -34.54 -0.40 -50.19
C PHE A 25 -35.78 -0.24 -51.04
N THR A 26 -36.78 -1.06 -50.78
CA THR A 26 -38.03 -1.03 -51.56
C THR A 26 -38.94 0.11 -51.11
N PHE A 27 -39.60 0.76 -52.07
CA PHE A 27 -40.58 1.81 -51.84
C PHE A 27 -41.75 1.70 -52.83
N ILE A 28 -42.92 2.21 -52.43
CA ILE A 28 -44.17 2.13 -53.20
C ILE A 28 -44.35 3.38 -54.08
N GLU A 29 -44.11 4.55 -53.50
CA GLU A 29 -44.23 5.85 -54.15
C GLU A 29 -42.91 6.61 -53.99
N PRO A 30 -42.45 7.34 -55.03
CA PRO A 30 -41.23 8.16 -54.98
C PRO A 30 -41.14 9.07 -53.74
N GLU A 31 -42.29 9.60 -53.30
CA GLU A 31 -42.43 10.50 -52.15
C GLU A 31 -42.09 9.83 -50.80
N HIS A 32 -42.14 8.50 -50.73
CA HIS A 32 -41.76 7.74 -49.53
C HIS A 32 -40.24 7.71 -49.30
N VAL A 33 -39.42 8.12 -50.27
CA VAL A 33 -37.98 8.21 -50.10
C VAL A 33 -37.62 9.64 -49.75
N GLN A 34 -37.15 9.85 -48.53
CA GLN A 34 -36.69 11.15 -48.04
C GLN A 34 -35.17 11.23 -48.01
N ALA A 35 -34.64 12.45 -48.08
CA ALA A 35 -33.20 12.69 -48.14
C ALA A 35 -32.75 13.81 -47.19
N ILE A 36 -31.65 13.59 -46.48
CA ILE A 36 -30.93 14.59 -45.68
C ILE A 36 -29.51 14.71 -46.24
N LYS A 37 -29.02 15.94 -46.36
CA LYS A 37 -27.64 16.23 -46.67
C LYS A 37 -26.88 16.63 -45.40
N THR A 38 -25.75 15.99 -45.14
CA THR A 38 -24.82 16.36 -44.08
C THR A 38 -23.61 17.05 -44.70
N SER A 39 -23.40 18.31 -44.33
CA SER A 39 -22.24 19.10 -44.75
C SER A 39 -20.93 18.53 -44.19
N VAL A 40 -19.78 18.98 -44.72
CA VAL A 40 -18.45 18.60 -44.23
C VAL A 40 -18.25 18.97 -42.74
N ALA A 41 -18.93 20.01 -42.26
CA ALA A 41 -18.91 20.42 -40.86
C ALA A 41 -19.81 19.55 -39.95
N GLY A 42 -20.49 18.55 -40.49
CA GLY A 42 -21.39 17.66 -39.75
C GLY A 42 -22.78 18.24 -39.49
N VAL A 43 -23.16 19.34 -40.16
CA VAL A 43 -24.49 19.95 -40.03
C VAL A 43 -25.44 19.32 -41.05
N ASP A 44 -26.59 18.82 -40.55
CA ASP A 44 -27.65 18.20 -41.34
C ASP A 44 -28.65 19.24 -41.88
N ALA A 45 -29.05 19.07 -43.14
CA ALA A 45 -30.09 19.85 -43.81
C ALA A 45 -31.03 18.92 -44.58
N GLN A 46 -32.35 19.08 -44.38
CA GLN A 46 -33.36 18.31 -45.09
C GLN A 46 -33.46 18.76 -46.54
N LEU A 47 -33.46 17.82 -47.48
CA LEU A 47 -33.66 18.08 -48.90
C LEU A 47 -35.14 18.01 -49.26
N VAL A 48 -35.57 18.85 -50.19
CA VAL A 48 -36.96 18.92 -50.66
C VAL A 48 -37.14 18.10 -51.94
N TYR A 49 -38.03 17.09 -51.89
CA TYR A 49 -38.37 16.27 -53.04
C TYR A 49 -38.91 17.12 -54.21
N GLY A 50 -38.43 16.85 -55.42
CA GLY A 50 -38.79 17.59 -56.64
C GLY A 50 -38.06 18.92 -56.82
N THR A 51 -37.35 19.42 -55.80
CA THR A 51 -36.49 20.62 -55.91
C THR A 51 -35.02 20.27 -55.81
N ASP A 52 -34.63 19.62 -54.72
CA ASP A 52 -33.22 19.31 -54.41
C ASP A 52 -32.82 17.91 -54.88
N TYR A 53 -33.79 16.99 -54.98
CA TYR A 53 -33.60 15.63 -55.49
C TYR A 53 -34.87 15.10 -56.14
N SER A 54 -34.72 14.10 -57.01
CA SER A 54 -35.84 13.32 -57.59
C SER A 54 -35.58 11.82 -57.42
N ILE A 55 -36.65 11.03 -57.49
CA ILE A 55 -36.58 9.57 -57.33
C ILE A 55 -37.18 8.92 -58.58
N ASP A 56 -36.35 8.18 -59.29
CA ASP A 56 -36.76 7.38 -60.44
C ASP A 56 -37.17 5.98 -59.95
N LEU A 57 -38.45 5.65 -60.12
CA LEU A 57 -38.99 4.33 -59.78
C LEU A 57 -38.66 3.32 -60.90
N LEU A 58 -38.09 2.18 -60.53
CA LEU A 58 -37.83 1.05 -61.42
C LEU A 58 -38.91 -0.03 -61.26
N GLU A 59 -39.20 -0.75 -62.36
CA GLU A 59 -40.09 -1.91 -62.31
C GLU A 59 -39.57 -2.95 -61.31
N GLY A 60 -40.39 -3.29 -60.31
CA GLY A 60 -40.04 -4.27 -59.28
C GLY A 60 -39.78 -3.72 -57.88
N GLY A 61 -39.90 -2.40 -57.65
CA GLY A 61 -39.88 -1.84 -56.29
C GLY A 61 -38.52 -1.41 -55.78
N GLY A 62 -37.75 -0.76 -56.63
CA GLY A 62 -36.54 -0.05 -56.26
C GLY A 62 -36.45 1.22 -57.10
N GLY A 63 -35.33 1.92 -57.01
CA GLY A 63 -35.18 3.14 -57.77
C GLY A 63 -33.81 3.75 -57.67
N SER A 64 -33.69 4.95 -58.23
CA SER A 64 -32.49 5.75 -58.12
C SER A 64 -32.84 7.18 -57.73
N CYS A 65 -32.07 7.74 -56.82
CA CYS A 65 -32.16 9.13 -56.40
C CYS A 65 -31.21 9.98 -57.25
N VAL A 66 -31.75 11.00 -57.89
CA VAL A 66 -30.99 11.98 -58.65
C VAL A 66 -30.84 13.24 -57.79
N ALA A 67 -29.62 13.51 -57.34
CA ALA A 67 -29.27 14.66 -56.52
C ALA A 67 -27.79 15.02 -56.68
N PRO A 68 -27.43 16.30 -56.88
CA PRO A 68 -26.03 16.71 -56.87
C PRO A 68 -25.49 16.66 -55.43
N LEU A 69 -24.33 16.02 -55.23
CA LEU A 69 -23.66 15.95 -53.93
C LEU A 69 -22.20 16.39 -54.09
N ALA A 70 -21.81 17.47 -53.40
CA ALA A 70 -20.45 17.98 -53.49
C ALA A 70 -19.44 17.03 -52.82
N GLN A 71 -18.16 17.22 -53.13
CA GLN A 71 -17.09 16.39 -52.57
C GLN A 71 -17.12 16.41 -51.03
N ASP A 72 -17.04 15.22 -50.42
CA ASP A 72 -17.05 14.98 -48.96
C ASP A 72 -18.34 15.38 -48.22
N GLU A 73 -19.37 15.89 -48.91
CA GLU A 73 -20.72 15.95 -48.36
C GLU A 73 -21.33 14.54 -48.31
N LYS A 74 -22.21 14.30 -47.34
CA LYS A 74 -22.92 13.02 -47.21
C LYS A 74 -24.39 13.21 -47.52
N MET A 75 -25.01 12.22 -48.14
CA MET A 75 -26.45 12.16 -48.31
C MET A 75 -26.99 10.91 -47.64
N THR A 76 -27.97 11.08 -46.76
CA THR A 76 -28.69 9.98 -46.13
C THR A 76 -30.06 9.87 -46.78
N LEU A 77 -30.30 8.78 -47.51
CA LEU A 77 -31.62 8.42 -48.01
C LEU A 77 -32.29 7.51 -46.99
N PHE A 78 -33.55 7.77 -46.68
CA PHE A 78 -34.31 6.97 -45.74
C PHE A 78 -35.76 6.85 -46.17
N LEU A 79 -36.40 5.76 -45.74
CA LEU A 79 -37.79 5.49 -45.99
C LEU A 79 -38.67 6.26 -44.99
N ASP A 80 -39.66 6.99 -45.49
CA ASP A 80 -40.71 7.66 -44.73
C ASP A 80 -42.08 7.40 -45.37
N VAL A 81 -42.71 6.28 -45.00
CA VAL A 81 -44.04 5.90 -45.48
C VAL A 81 -45.12 6.46 -44.55
N PRO A 82 -46.16 7.13 -45.09
CA PRO A 82 -47.28 7.61 -44.28
C PRO A 82 -47.95 6.47 -43.50
N LEU A 83 -48.10 6.65 -42.19
CA LEU A 83 -48.74 5.69 -41.28
C LEU A 83 -50.28 5.76 -41.34
N THR A 84 -50.83 5.66 -42.56
CA THR A 84 -52.26 5.75 -42.86
C THR A 84 -52.74 4.51 -43.64
N GLN A 85 -54.02 4.17 -43.51
CA GLN A 85 -54.68 3.16 -44.35
C GLN A 85 -55.73 3.84 -45.24
N ASP A 86 -55.37 4.12 -46.49
CA ASP A 86 -56.24 4.83 -47.44
C ASP A 86 -57.10 3.88 -48.29
N THR A 87 -56.86 2.57 -48.18
CA THR A 87 -57.59 1.54 -48.94
C THR A 87 -58.89 1.12 -48.23
N ASP A 88 -60.01 1.22 -48.95
CA ASP A 88 -61.35 0.81 -48.53
C ASP A 88 -61.89 -0.35 -49.39
N LEU A 89 -62.06 -1.53 -48.79
CA LEU A 89 -62.55 -2.74 -49.46
C LEU A 89 -64.06 -2.89 -49.27
N ARG A 90 -64.82 -2.96 -50.37
CA ARG A 90 -66.29 -3.06 -50.33
C ARG A 90 -66.77 -4.53 -50.28
N ASN A 91 -67.76 -4.82 -49.42
CA ASN A 91 -68.28 -6.18 -49.12
C ASN A 91 -68.84 -6.96 -50.34
N ALA A 92 -69.26 -6.27 -51.41
CA ALA A 92 -69.82 -6.91 -52.62
C ALA A 92 -69.01 -6.64 -53.90
N GLY A 93 -67.78 -6.11 -53.77
CA GLY A 93 -66.88 -5.85 -54.89
C GLY A 93 -66.01 -7.06 -55.25
N LYS A 94 -65.42 -7.06 -56.45
CA LYS A 94 -64.35 -8.02 -56.78
C LYS A 94 -63.14 -7.73 -55.90
N LEU A 95 -62.68 -8.73 -55.15
CA LEU A 95 -61.47 -8.64 -54.34
C LEU A 95 -60.24 -8.68 -55.25
N SER A 96 -59.44 -7.61 -55.25
CA SER A 96 -58.20 -7.55 -56.00
C SER A 96 -57.04 -8.01 -55.12
N ALA A 97 -56.36 -9.09 -55.51
CA ALA A 97 -55.16 -9.56 -54.82
C ALA A 97 -54.07 -8.48 -54.78
N GLU A 98 -53.92 -7.71 -55.86
CA GLU A 98 -52.97 -6.59 -55.95
C GLU A 98 -53.22 -5.50 -54.90
N VAL A 99 -54.48 -5.21 -54.60
CA VAL A 99 -54.84 -4.19 -53.60
C VAL A 99 -54.48 -4.68 -52.19
N ILE A 100 -54.73 -5.95 -51.90
CA ILE A 100 -54.35 -6.57 -50.61
C ILE A 100 -52.83 -6.66 -50.46
N GLU A 101 -52.12 -7.02 -51.54
CA GLU A 101 -50.66 -7.12 -51.57
C GLU A 101 -50.04 -5.74 -51.31
N ARG A 102 -50.52 -4.69 -52.00
CA ARG A 102 -50.05 -3.31 -51.78
C ARG A 102 -50.32 -2.80 -50.36
N MET A 103 -51.46 -3.16 -49.76
CA MET A 103 -51.74 -2.84 -48.35
C MET A 103 -50.74 -3.54 -47.41
N SER A 104 -50.46 -4.81 -47.66
CA SER A 104 -49.54 -5.61 -46.84
C SER A 104 -48.09 -5.16 -46.98
N ASP A 105 -47.69 -4.75 -48.19
CA ASP A 105 -46.38 -4.17 -48.48
C ASP A 105 -46.20 -2.83 -47.76
N LYS A 106 -47.21 -1.93 -47.79
CA LYS A 106 -47.16 -0.64 -47.08
C LYS A 106 -46.98 -0.83 -45.57
N LEU A 107 -47.72 -1.77 -44.97
CA LEU A 107 -47.58 -2.09 -43.55
C LEU A 107 -46.21 -2.67 -43.22
N THR A 108 -45.67 -3.54 -44.08
CA THR A 108 -44.34 -4.13 -43.89
C THR A 108 -43.26 -3.05 -43.92
N LEU A 109 -43.35 -2.11 -44.87
CA LEU A 109 -42.44 -0.97 -44.96
C LEU A 109 -42.52 -0.04 -43.75
N ALA A 110 -43.73 0.28 -43.30
CA ALA A 110 -43.95 1.09 -42.09
C ALA A 110 -43.34 0.43 -40.83
N LEU A 111 -43.43 -0.89 -40.69
CA LEU A 111 -42.82 -1.62 -39.59
C LEU A 111 -41.29 -1.61 -39.65
N GLN A 112 -40.70 -1.71 -40.85
CA GLN A 112 -39.25 -1.60 -41.02
C GLN A 112 -38.73 -0.21 -40.66
N GLN A 113 -39.46 0.85 -41.05
CA GLN A 113 -39.15 2.22 -40.66
C GLN A 113 -39.20 2.41 -39.14
N GLN A 114 -40.29 1.98 -38.49
CA GLN A 114 -40.42 2.11 -37.03
C GLN A 114 -39.35 1.35 -36.25
N ARG A 115 -38.89 0.20 -36.77
CA ARG A 115 -37.77 -0.53 -36.17
C ARG A 115 -36.48 0.30 -36.20
N GLU A 116 -36.16 0.93 -37.33
CA GLU A 116 -34.98 1.79 -37.46
C GLU A 116 -35.05 2.99 -36.50
N ASP A 117 -36.23 3.61 -36.35
CA ASP A 117 -36.44 4.71 -35.41
C ASP A 117 -36.21 4.25 -33.95
N LEU A 118 -36.71 3.06 -33.59
CA LEU A 118 -36.50 2.49 -32.26
C LEU A 118 -35.04 2.15 -32.00
N GLU A 119 -34.29 1.64 -32.99
CA GLU A 119 -32.85 1.34 -32.87
C GLU A 119 -31.99 2.61 -32.65
N ARG A 120 -32.54 3.79 -32.91
CA ARG A 120 -31.89 5.11 -32.69
C ARG A 120 -32.27 5.77 -31.37
N CYS A 121 -33.23 5.21 -30.65
CA CYS A 121 -33.61 5.69 -29.34
C CYS A 121 -32.71 5.11 -28.23
N VAL A 122 -32.65 5.79 -27.09
CA VAL A 122 -32.06 5.21 -25.87
C VAL A 122 -32.96 4.08 -25.41
N GLN A 123 -32.44 2.85 -25.44
CA GLN A 123 -33.16 1.66 -25.03
C GLN A 123 -32.64 1.17 -23.68
N VAL A 124 -33.55 0.66 -22.88
CA VAL A 124 -33.26 -0.05 -21.62
C VAL A 124 -33.81 -1.47 -21.74
N PRO A 125 -33.16 -2.48 -21.12
CA PRO A 125 -33.68 -3.83 -21.11
C PRO A 125 -35.10 -3.87 -20.54
N ALA A 126 -35.95 -4.77 -21.06
CA ALA A 126 -37.32 -4.93 -20.53
C ALA A 126 -37.37 -5.36 -19.05
N THR A 127 -36.28 -5.90 -18.53
CA THR A 127 -36.09 -6.27 -17.12
C THR A 127 -35.63 -5.11 -16.25
N SER A 128 -35.29 -3.95 -16.84
CA SER A 128 -34.83 -2.77 -16.12
C SER A 128 -36.00 -2.07 -15.44
N SER A 129 -35.85 -1.71 -14.17
CA SER A 129 -36.75 -0.79 -13.48
C SER A 129 -36.52 0.67 -13.86
N THR A 130 -35.40 0.98 -14.51
CA THR A 130 -35.00 2.33 -14.92
C THR A 130 -35.54 2.63 -16.32
N THR A 131 -36.26 3.74 -16.47
CA THR A 131 -36.75 4.22 -17.78
C THR A 131 -35.63 4.94 -18.54
N PRO A 132 -35.70 5.05 -19.88
CA PRO A 132 -34.71 5.82 -20.66
C PRO A 132 -34.57 7.28 -20.19
N LYS A 133 -35.69 7.90 -19.78
CA LYS A 133 -35.67 9.25 -19.21
C LYS A 133 -34.87 9.32 -17.90
N GLN A 134 -35.07 8.34 -17.01
CA GLN A 134 -34.33 8.25 -15.76
C GLN A 134 -32.84 8.00 -16.02
N LEU A 135 -32.50 7.10 -16.95
CA LEU A 135 -31.11 6.84 -17.32
C LEU A 135 -30.40 8.11 -17.82
N MET A 136 -31.07 8.93 -18.62
CA MET A 136 -30.52 10.20 -19.10
C MET A 136 -30.35 11.23 -17.97
N GLN A 137 -31.25 11.25 -16.99
CA GLN A 137 -31.11 12.09 -15.80
C GLN A 137 -29.92 11.64 -14.93
N ASP A 138 -29.79 10.33 -14.70
CA ASP A 138 -28.70 9.74 -13.93
C ASP A 138 -27.34 10.02 -14.62
N LEU A 139 -27.29 9.94 -15.96
CA LEU A 139 -26.10 10.28 -16.73
C LEU A 139 -25.75 11.76 -16.60
N ALA A 140 -26.72 12.66 -16.67
CA ALA A 140 -26.50 14.09 -16.48
C ALA A 140 -25.98 14.40 -15.08
N GLN A 141 -26.56 13.76 -14.05
CA GLN A 141 -26.09 13.87 -12.68
C GLN A 141 -24.65 13.33 -12.53
N SER A 142 -24.35 12.18 -13.13
CA SER A 142 -22.99 11.61 -13.10
C SER A 142 -21.95 12.54 -13.74
N VAL A 143 -22.32 13.30 -14.78
CA VAL A 143 -21.43 14.31 -15.38
C VAL A 143 -21.24 15.50 -14.45
N GLU A 144 -22.30 15.97 -13.80
CA GLU A 144 -22.22 17.05 -12.81
C GLU A 144 -21.37 16.65 -11.60
N ASP A 145 -21.58 15.45 -11.06
CA ASP A 145 -20.78 14.89 -9.97
C ASP A 145 -19.30 14.78 -10.36
N ALA A 146 -19.01 14.37 -11.60
CA ALA A 146 -17.63 14.32 -12.11
C ALA A 146 -16.98 15.72 -12.20
N LEU A 147 -17.74 16.75 -12.60
CA LEU A 147 -17.26 18.12 -12.63
C LEU A 147 -17.02 18.69 -11.22
N ASN A 148 -17.92 18.40 -10.27
CA ASN A 148 -17.76 18.79 -8.88
C ASN A 148 -16.53 18.13 -8.25
N ASN A 149 -16.37 16.81 -8.45
CA ASN A 149 -15.19 16.08 -8.00
C ASN A 149 -13.88 16.66 -8.57
N LYS A 150 -13.88 17.08 -9.85
CA LYS A 150 -12.73 17.76 -10.45
C LYS A 150 -12.40 19.07 -9.71
N ASN A 151 -13.42 19.90 -9.46
CA ASN A 151 -13.24 21.18 -8.78
C ASN A 151 -12.74 21.00 -7.34
N ASP A 152 -13.26 19.99 -6.62
CA ASP A 152 -12.82 19.65 -5.26
C ASP A 152 -11.35 19.21 -5.24
N VAL A 153 -10.91 18.41 -6.23
CA VAL A 153 -9.50 18.03 -6.38
C VAL A 153 -8.61 19.23 -6.67
N GLU A 154 -9.05 20.17 -7.51
CA GLU A 154 -8.32 21.41 -7.78
C GLU A 154 -8.21 22.31 -6.52
N ALA A 155 -9.28 22.38 -5.72
CA ALA A 155 -9.29 23.11 -4.45
C ALA A 155 -8.33 22.47 -3.42
N LEU A 156 -8.39 21.14 -3.24
CA LEU A 156 -7.50 20.39 -2.36
C LEU A 156 -6.02 20.55 -2.76
N LYS A 157 -5.74 20.59 -4.07
CA LYS A 157 -4.39 20.85 -4.58
C LYS A 157 -3.89 22.23 -4.12
N SER A 158 -4.70 23.27 -4.30
CA SER A 158 -4.34 24.63 -3.90
C SER A 158 -4.09 24.75 -2.39
N GLU A 159 -4.96 24.13 -1.58
CA GLU A 159 -4.79 24.10 -0.12
C GLU A 159 -3.51 23.37 0.30
N THR A 160 -3.18 22.26 -0.38
CA THR A 160 -1.95 21.51 -0.16
C THR A 160 -0.71 22.34 -0.51
N GLU A 161 -0.72 23.07 -1.63
CA GLU A 161 0.37 23.96 -2.04
C GLU A 161 0.60 25.07 -1.00
N GLN A 162 -0.48 25.65 -0.47
CA GLN A 162 -0.39 26.65 0.59
C GLN A 162 0.20 26.07 1.89
N PHE A 163 -0.30 24.91 2.33
CA PHE A 163 0.19 24.25 3.54
C PHE A 163 1.70 23.95 3.45
N VAL A 164 2.15 23.43 2.31
CA VAL A 164 3.58 23.16 2.05
C VAL A 164 4.40 24.45 2.05
N GLY A 165 3.87 25.52 1.44
CA GLY A 165 4.51 26.85 1.45
C GLY A 165 4.73 27.38 2.88
N THR A 166 3.69 27.31 3.71
CA THR A 166 3.77 27.70 5.12
C THR A 166 4.77 26.84 5.89
N ALA A 167 4.68 25.51 5.79
CA ALA A 167 5.59 24.58 6.48
C ALA A 167 7.07 24.85 6.13
N LYS A 168 7.36 25.16 4.86
CA LYS A 168 8.72 25.53 4.41
C LYS A 168 9.20 26.83 5.04
N SER A 169 8.32 27.82 5.18
CA SER A 169 8.67 29.11 5.79
C SER A 169 8.98 28.97 7.28
N GLU A 170 8.14 28.27 8.04
CA GLU A 170 8.31 28.02 9.47
C GLU A 170 9.59 27.22 9.73
N LEU A 171 9.87 26.23 8.90
CA LEU A 171 11.08 25.43 8.99
C LEU A 171 12.37 26.27 8.78
N ASN A 172 12.38 27.20 7.82
CA ASN A 172 13.54 28.07 7.60
C ASN A 172 13.81 28.94 8.84
N VAL A 173 12.75 29.40 9.51
CA VAL A 173 12.85 30.12 10.79
C VAL A 173 13.44 29.21 11.88
N ILE A 174 12.90 28.01 12.05
CA ILE A 174 13.39 27.03 13.04
C ILE A 174 14.87 26.69 12.79
N LYS A 175 15.26 26.50 11.53
CA LYS A 175 16.66 26.22 11.15
C LYS A 175 17.58 27.36 11.56
N GLY A 176 17.20 28.60 11.26
CA GLY A 176 17.96 29.79 11.65
C GLY A 176 18.13 29.88 13.18
N GLN A 177 17.02 29.73 13.92
CA GLN A 177 17.01 29.77 15.38
C GLN A 177 17.85 28.65 16.01
N THR A 178 17.77 27.43 15.47
CA THR A 178 18.49 26.27 16.01
C THR A 178 20.00 26.38 15.78
N LEU A 179 20.42 26.85 14.59
CA LEU A 179 21.83 27.11 14.31
C LEU A 179 22.39 28.21 15.22
N GLN A 180 21.61 29.25 15.49
CA GLN A 180 22.00 30.30 16.41
C GLN A 180 22.18 29.75 17.84
N LEU A 181 21.18 29.03 18.36
CA LEU A 181 21.25 28.40 19.68
C LEU A 181 22.44 27.43 19.81
N LYS A 182 22.74 26.68 18.75
CA LYS A 182 23.93 25.82 18.70
C LYS A 182 25.21 26.65 18.86
N ASN A 183 25.39 27.68 18.04
CA ASN A 183 26.59 28.52 18.07
C ASN A 183 26.77 29.18 19.43
N ASP A 184 25.68 29.68 20.02
CA ASP A 184 25.69 30.30 21.35
C ASP A 184 26.05 29.28 22.44
N SER A 185 25.49 28.07 22.38
CA SER A 185 25.77 27.00 23.34
C SER A 185 27.21 26.50 23.25
N VAL A 186 27.74 26.30 22.04
CA VAL A 186 29.14 25.92 21.81
C VAL A 186 30.09 26.99 22.35
N ALA A 187 29.79 28.27 22.11
CA ALA A 187 30.59 29.38 22.63
C ALA A 187 30.60 29.38 24.18
N GLN A 188 29.44 29.24 24.81
CA GLN A 188 29.32 29.23 26.28
C GLN A 188 30.05 28.04 26.92
N VAL A 189 29.88 26.83 26.35
CA VAL A 189 30.59 25.64 26.83
C VAL A 189 32.10 25.76 26.65
N GLY A 190 32.55 26.38 25.54
CA GLY A 190 33.97 26.66 25.32
C GLY A 190 34.56 27.59 26.38
N LEU A 191 33.83 28.66 26.75
CA LEU A 191 34.22 29.56 27.84
C LEU A 191 34.29 28.84 29.19
N ALA A 192 33.27 28.04 29.52
CA ALA A 192 33.24 27.28 30.77
C ALA A 192 34.39 26.26 30.86
N ALA A 193 34.68 25.56 29.76
CA ALA A 193 35.79 24.62 29.68
C ALA A 193 37.15 25.31 29.90
N ALA A 194 37.35 26.49 29.30
CA ALA A 194 38.57 27.27 29.50
C ALA A 194 38.72 27.70 30.96
N GLU A 195 37.63 28.05 31.64
CA GLU A 195 37.67 28.43 33.05
C GLU A 195 38.00 27.25 33.99
N VAL A 196 37.46 26.06 33.70
CA VAL A 196 37.84 24.82 34.41
C VAL A 196 39.33 24.52 34.24
N VAL A 197 39.90 24.73 33.05
CA VAL A 197 41.35 24.55 32.82
C VAL A 197 42.16 25.52 33.69
N LYS A 198 41.77 26.80 33.77
CA LYS A 198 42.43 27.76 34.66
C LYS A 198 42.32 27.33 36.12
N ALA A 199 41.14 26.91 36.56
CA ALA A 199 40.91 26.45 37.93
C ALA A 199 41.77 25.21 38.27
N ARG A 200 41.92 24.25 37.34
CA ARG A 200 42.86 23.12 37.50
C ARG A 200 44.31 23.58 37.67
N GLY A 201 44.73 24.61 36.92
CA GLY A 201 46.05 25.22 37.09
C GLY A 201 46.25 25.80 38.49
N VAL A 202 45.25 26.54 39.00
CA VAL A 202 45.27 27.08 40.36
C VAL A 202 45.33 25.96 41.40
N VAL A 203 44.53 24.89 41.23
CA VAL A 203 44.56 23.72 42.12
C VAL A 203 45.94 23.07 42.12
N SER A 204 46.57 22.83 40.96
CA SER A 204 47.91 22.22 40.91
C SER A 204 48.98 23.08 41.61
N THR A 205 48.86 24.40 41.50
CA THR A 205 49.73 25.35 42.22
C THR A 205 49.48 25.26 43.73
N ALA A 206 48.21 25.21 44.15
CA ALA A 206 47.84 25.03 45.54
C ALA A 206 48.32 23.69 46.10
N GLU A 207 48.23 22.60 45.35
CA GLU A 207 48.74 21.28 45.77
C GLU A 207 50.23 21.31 46.07
N THR A 208 51.01 22.00 45.23
CA THR A 208 52.45 22.21 45.43
C THR A 208 52.69 23.01 46.71
N LEU A 209 51.97 24.13 46.90
CA LEU A 209 52.11 24.96 48.09
C LEU A 209 51.71 24.19 49.38
N VAL A 210 50.70 23.33 49.33
CA VAL A 210 50.32 22.47 50.45
C VAL A 210 51.43 21.47 50.79
N GLN A 211 52.15 20.93 49.80
CA GLN A 211 53.31 20.07 50.04
C GLN A 211 54.47 20.85 50.68
N ASP A 212 54.71 22.08 50.23
CA ASP A 212 55.72 22.95 50.83
C ASP A 212 55.38 23.29 52.28
N VAL A 213 54.12 23.68 52.55
CA VAL A 213 53.60 23.94 53.91
C VAL A 213 53.73 22.68 54.77
N GLN A 214 53.40 21.50 54.22
CA GLN A 214 53.54 20.24 54.94
C GLN A 214 54.98 19.98 55.38
N THR A 215 55.93 20.24 54.48
CA THR A 215 57.36 20.08 54.75
C THR A 215 57.82 21.03 55.85
N VAL A 216 57.36 22.29 55.84
CA VAL A 216 57.65 23.27 56.89
C VAL A 216 57.05 22.86 58.23
N ILE A 217 55.80 22.37 58.23
CA ILE A 217 55.10 21.87 59.41
C ILE A 217 55.84 20.68 60.02
N ASP A 218 56.23 19.70 59.21
CA ASP A 218 56.94 18.51 59.68
C ASP A 218 58.32 18.88 60.26
N GLY A 219 59.02 19.84 59.62
CA GLY A 219 60.27 20.41 60.15
C GLY A 219 60.08 21.13 61.49
N ALA A 220 59.03 21.93 61.63
CA ALA A 220 58.69 22.62 62.87
C ALA A 220 58.30 21.62 63.99
N GLN A 221 57.56 20.55 63.68
CA GLN A 221 57.27 19.47 64.63
C GLN A 221 58.55 18.77 65.13
N GLY A 222 59.55 18.57 64.27
CA GLY A 222 60.86 18.02 64.67
C GLY A 222 61.61 18.92 65.65
N LEU A 223 61.61 20.23 65.41
CA LEU A 223 62.20 21.22 66.33
C LEU A 223 61.46 21.28 67.66
N VAL A 224 60.13 21.24 67.62
CA VAL A 224 59.27 21.24 68.81
C VAL A 224 59.52 19.99 69.67
N THR A 225 59.69 18.82 69.05
CA THR A 225 60.07 17.57 69.74
C THR A 225 61.43 17.68 70.45
N THR A 226 62.37 18.43 69.87
CA THR A 226 63.67 18.71 70.50
C THR A 226 63.49 19.59 71.74
N ALA A 227 62.64 20.61 71.67
CA ALA A 227 62.34 21.50 72.81
C ALA A 227 61.55 20.82 73.96
N ILE A 228 60.80 19.74 73.69
CA ILE A 228 60.19 18.87 74.72
C ILE A 228 61.27 18.28 75.63
N ASN A 229 62.37 17.82 75.02
CA ASN A 229 63.48 17.19 75.74
C ASN A 229 64.25 18.19 76.63
N ASP A 230 64.13 19.49 76.36
CA ASP A 230 64.76 20.59 77.11
C ASP A 230 63.87 21.21 78.22
N GLY A 231 62.65 20.67 78.46
CA GLY A 231 61.82 21.02 79.62
C GLY A 231 60.69 22.06 79.40
N MET A 232 60.35 22.43 78.16
CA MET A 232 59.35 23.48 77.84
C MET A 232 57.89 22.97 77.60
N GLN A 233 57.47 21.94 78.35
CA GLN A 233 56.30 21.09 78.07
C GLN A 233 54.97 21.81 77.68
N PRO A 234 54.44 22.82 78.39
CA PRO A 234 53.09 23.33 78.12
C PRO A 234 52.95 24.19 76.84
N VAL A 235 53.98 24.95 76.47
CA VAL A 235 53.95 25.82 75.26
C VAL A 235 54.10 24.97 74.00
N VAL A 236 54.95 23.96 74.08
CA VAL A 236 55.22 23.02 73.01
C VAL A 236 53.99 22.15 72.67
N ALA A 237 53.26 21.68 73.68
CA ALA A 237 52.06 20.87 73.47
C ALA A 237 50.99 21.63 72.67
N LYS A 238 50.78 22.92 72.99
CA LYS A 238 49.83 23.78 72.26
C LYS A 238 50.28 24.05 70.83
N ALA A 239 51.56 24.37 70.62
CA ALA A 239 52.11 24.58 69.28
C ALA A 239 51.99 23.33 68.39
N THR A 240 52.20 22.14 68.96
CA THR A 240 52.04 20.86 68.23
C THR A 240 50.59 20.62 67.80
N GLN A 241 49.65 20.93 68.70
CA GLN A 241 48.22 20.82 68.42
C GLN A 241 47.78 21.80 67.31
N ASP A 242 48.17 23.08 67.41
CA ASP A 242 47.83 24.10 66.42
C ASP A 242 48.43 23.73 65.04
N LEU A 243 49.67 23.22 64.99
CA LEU A 243 50.29 22.78 63.74
C LEU A 243 49.57 21.58 63.11
N THR A 244 49.02 20.69 63.93
CA THR A 244 48.24 19.53 63.48
C THR A 244 46.89 19.97 62.92
N VAL A 245 46.24 20.95 63.55
CA VAL A 245 44.99 21.54 63.02
C VAL A 245 45.25 22.23 61.69
N ILE A 246 46.28 23.07 61.58
CA ILE A 246 46.66 23.75 60.33
C ILE A 246 46.95 22.73 59.22
N LYS A 247 47.63 21.62 59.55
CA LYS A 247 47.92 20.52 58.62
C LYS A 247 46.64 19.91 58.04
N GLU A 248 45.69 19.55 58.91
CA GLU A 248 44.43 18.95 58.47
C GLU A 248 43.53 19.95 57.74
N ASP A 249 43.42 21.20 58.20
CA ASP A 249 42.64 22.25 57.52
C ASP A 249 43.19 22.53 56.11
N THR A 250 44.52 22.58 55.97
CA THR A 250 45.18 22.77 54.68
C THR A 250 44.92 21.60 53.73
N ARG A 251 44.96 20.37 54.26
CA ARG A 251 44.64 19.15 53.49
C ARG A 251 43.17 19.13 53.07
N GLN A 252 42.28 19.56 53.96
CA GLN A 252 40.85 19.64 53.70
C GLN A 252 40.54 20.67 52.61
N LEU A 253 41.12 21.88 52.69
CA LEU A 253 40.97 22.92 51.66
C LEU A 253 41.45 22.48 50.27
N LYS A 254 42.56 21.74 50.22
CA LYS A 254 43.03 21.09 48.98
C LYS A 254 41.96 20.12 48.44
N ASN A 255 41.51 19.19 49.28
CA ASN A 255 40.55 18.16 48.86
C ASN A 255 39.23 18.78 48.38
N ASP A 256 38.74 19.82 49.07
CA ASP A 256 37.53 20.55 48.70
C ASP A 256 37.69 21.29 47.36
N SER A 257 38.84 21.92 47.14
CA SER A 257 39.16 22.60 45.88
C SER A 257 39.24 21.62 44.70
N VAL A 258 39.88 20.46 44.89
CA VAL A 258 39.94 19.38 43.91
C VAL A 258 38.53 18.86 43.60
N ALA A 259 37.70 18.65 44.62
CA ALA A 259 36.35 18.17 44.47
C ALA A 259 35.46 19.16 43.69
N GLN A 260 35.53 20.46 44.01
CA GLN A 260 34.76 21.50 43.30
C GLN A 260 35.14 21.60 41.81
N VAL A 261 36.44 21.55 41.49
CA VAL A 261 36.90 21.55 40.09
C VAL A 261 36.49 20.27 39.36
N GLY A 262 36.47 19.13 40.06
CA GLY A 262 35.94 17.88 39.53
C GLY A 262 34.46 17.95 39.17
N LEU A 263 33.63 18.53 40.06
CA LEU A 263 32.20 18.75 39.82
C LEU A 263 31.95 19.69 38.63
N ALA A 264 32.68 20.82 38.56
CA ALA A 264 32.58 21.75 37.44
C ALA A 264 32.98 21.10 36.11
N ALA A 265 34.04 20.30 36.10
CA ALA A 265 34.46 19.54 34.91
C ALA A 265 33.40 18.52 34.46
N ALA A 266 32.78 17.80 35.41
CA ALA A 266 31.72 16.86 35.10
C ALA A 266 30.49 17.55 34.49
N GLU A 267 30.16 18.75 34.96
CA GLU A 267 29.03 19.53 34.43
C GLU A 267 29.30 20.04 33.01
N VAL A 268 30.53 20.45 32.71
CA VAL A 268 30.96 20.79 31.34
C VAL A 268 30.80 19.60 30.39
N VAL A 269 31.18 18.39 30.83
CA VAL A 269 31.02 17.17 30.01
C VAL A 269 29.55 16.87 29.73
N LYS A 270 28.65 17.02 30.71
CA LYS A 270 27.20 16.87 30.48
C LYS A 270 26.69 17.88 29.47
N ALA A 271 27.09 19.14 29.59
CA ALA A 271 26.71 20.20 28.65
C ALA A 271 27.22 19.91 27.22
N GLN A 272 28.44 19.38 27.07
CA GLN A 272 28.97 18.93 25.79
C GLN A 272 28.14 17.79 25.18
N GLY A 273 27.68 16.83 26.00
CA GLY A 273 26.78 15.76 25.58
C GLY A 273 25.46 16.29 25.03
N VAL A 274 24.81 17.21 25.75
CA VAL A 274 23.56 17.86 25.30
C VAL A 274 23.73 18.59 23.96
N VAL A 275 24.89 19.25 23.75
CA VAL A 275 25.19 19.90 22.46
C VAL A 275 25.32 18.87 21.33
N SER A 276 25.98 17.72 21.56
CA SER A 276 26.11 16.66 20.56
C SER A 276 24.77 15.97 20.22
N ASP A 277 23.92 15.75 21.23
CA ASP A 277 22.58 15.22 21.02
C ASP A 277 21.73 16.19 20.18
N ALA A 278 21.85 17.50 20.44
CA ALA A 278 21.19 18.53 19.64
C ALA A 278 21.68 18.54 18.18
N GLU A 279 22.98 18.34 17.92
CA GLU A 279 23.53 18.21 16.55
C GLU A 279 22.94 17.00 15.80
N THR A 280 22.79 15.88 16.49
CA THR A 280 22.18 14.68 15.94
C THR A 280 20.72 14.91 15.59
N LEU A 281 19.96 15.56 16.48
CA LEU A 281 18.55 15.87 16.26
C LEU A 281 18.33 16.78 15.05
N VAL A 282 19.18 17.81 14.88
CA VAL A 282 19.15 18.71 13.71
C VAL A 282 19.42 17.94 12.42
N SER A 283 20.39 17.02 12.42
CA SER A 283 20.71 16.19 11.25
C SER A 283 19.56 15.27 10.87
N ASN A 284 18.92 14.63 11.85
CA ASN A 284 17.76 13.78 11.64
C ASN A 284 16.57 14.57 11.06
N ALA A 285 16.30 15.77 11.58
CA ALA A 285 15.28 16.65 11.04
C ALA A 285 15.55 16.98 9.56
N GLN A 286 16.80 17.33 9.21
CA GLN A 286 17.19 17.64 7.83
C GLN A 286 16.95 16.45 6.86
N ASN A 287 17.23 15.22 7.30
CA ASN A 287 17.00 14.02 6.50
C ASN A 287 15.50 13.77 6.26
N LEU A 288 14.66 13.95 7.29
CA LEU A 288 13.22 13.79 7.18
C LEU A 288 12.62 14.78 6.17
N ILE A 289 13.11 16.02 6.17
CA ILE A 289 12.68 17.07 5.24
C ILE A 289 13.08 16.76 3.80
N ASN A 290 14.33 16.32 3.58
CA ASN A 290 14.78 15.94 2.24
C ASN A 290 13.92 14.79 1.67
N SER A 291 13.55 13.84 2.53
CA SER A 291 12.66 12.74 2.18
C SER A 291 11.26 13.26 1.81
N ALA A 292 10.69 14.16 2.62
CA ALA A 292 9.40 14.79 2.33
C ALA A 292 9.42 15.58 1.00
N GLN A 293 10.50 16.33 0.72
CA GLN A 293 10.65 17.07 -0.54
C GLN A 293 10.72 16.12 -1.75
N SER A 294 11.39 14.97 -1.60
CA SER A 294 11.43 13.95 -2.65
C SER A 294 10.04 13.39 -2.93
N LEU A 295 9.27 13.08 -1.89
CA LEU A 295 7.90 12.57 -2.03
C LEU A 295 6.96 13.60 -2.69
N ILE A 296 7.09 14.88 -2.32
CA ILE A 296 6.32 15.97 -2.96
C ILE A 296 6.70 16.12 -4.43
N ASN A 297 8.00 16.12 -4.75
CA ASN A 297 8.46 16.23 -6.13
C ASN A 297 7.99 15.06 -6.99
N GLN A 298 7.93 13.85 -6.43
CA GLN A 298 7.37 12.67 -7.09
C GLN A 298 5.87 12.85 -7.35
N ALA A 299 5.10 13.27 -6.34
CA ALA A 299 3.66 13.52 -6.50
C ALA A 299 3.32 14.60 -7.54
N ILE A 300 4.15 15.63 -7.68
CA ILE A 300 3.93 16.72 -8.65
C ILE A 300 4.33 16.33 -10.06
N ASN A 301 5.51 15.72 -10.24
CA ASN A 301 6.09 15.56 -11.57
C ASN A 301 5.72 14.23 -12.23
N ASN A 302 5.38 13.20 -11.45
CA ASN A 302 4.95 11.89 -11.94
C ASN A 302 3.71 11.41 -11.15
N PRO A 303 2.53 12.00 -11.35
CA PRO A 303 1.30 11.57 -10.69
C PRO A 303 0.87 10.13 -11.08
N ALA A 304 1.50 9.53 -12.10
CA ALA A 304 1.20 8.20 -12.61
C ALA A 304 2.18 7.09 -12.16
N ASP A 305 3.32 7.42 -11.52
CA ASP A 305 4.24 6.43 -10.96
C ASP A 305 4.14 6.47 -9.43
N PRO A 306 3.49 5.48 -8.79
CA PRO A 306 3.48 5.41 -7.35
C PRO A 306 4.90 5.20 -6.83
N VAL A 307 5.30 6.05 -5.89
CA VAL A 307 6.33 5.82 -4.87
C VAL A 307 6.64 4.33 -4.67
N ASP A 308 7.70 3.83 -5.32
CA ASP A 308 8.32 2.51 -5.18
C ASP A 308 7.38 1.47 -4.53
N GLU A 309 6.21 1.25 -5.15
CA GLU A 309 5.20 0.36 -4.57
C GLU A 309 5.74 -1.05 -4.73
N LEU A 310 5.84 -1.78 -3.60
CA LEU A 310 6.08 -3.22 -3.60
C LEU A 310 5.24 -3.85 -4.72
N LEU A 311 5.85 -4.71 -5.53
CA LEU A 311 5.15 -5.39 -6.61
C LEU A 311 3.92 -6.11 -6.03
N SER A 312 2.76 -5.99 -6.70
CA SER A 312 1.57 -6.77 -6.35
C SER A 312 1.93 -8.26 -6.30
N GLY A 313 1.45 -8.95 -5.26
CA GLY A 313 1.83 -10.32 -4.93
C GLY A 313 3.02 -10.48 -3.98
N MET A 314 3.73 -9.40 -3.63
CA MET A 314 4.75 -9.47 -2.58
C MET A 314 4.13 -9.79 -1.23
N VAL A 315 4.69 -10.79 -0.54
CA VAL A 315 4.29 -11.20 0.81
C VAL A 315 5.29 -10.71 1.83
N VAL A 316 4.81 -10.04 2.89
CA VAL A 316 5.62 -9.48 3.97
C VAL A 316 5.15 -9.96 5.34
N PRO A 317 6.06 -10.25 6.28
CA PRO A 317 5.70 -10.53 7.66
C PRO A 317 5.29 -9.24 8.38
N PHE A 318 4.23 -9.33 9.18
CA PHE A 318 3.58 -8.18 9.81
C PHE A 318 3.27 -8.46 11.28
N LYS A 319 3.59 -7.46 12.12
CA LYS A 319 3.19 -7.41 13.53
C LYS A 319 2.30 -6.19 13.74
N GLY A 320 1.01 -6.41 13.94
CA GLY A 320 0.06 -5.33 14.18
C GLY A 320 -1.38 -5.83 14.18
N THR A 321 -2.31 -4.89 14.15
CA THR A 321 -3.75 -5.19 14.10
C THR A 321 -4.19 -5.37 12.66
N VAL A 322 -4.97 -6.42 12.41
CA VAL A 322 -5.68 -6.67 11.16
C VAL A 322 -7.18 -6.61 11.48
N ASN A 323 -7.95 -5.89 10.67
CA ASN A 323 -9.40 -5.77 10.91
C ASN A 323 -10.17 -7.03 10.50
N GLY A 324 -11.47 -7.07 10.75
CA GLY A 324 -12.34 -8.20 10.37
C GLY A 324 -12.46 -8.43 8.86
N ALA A 325 -12.15 -7.42 8.04
CA ALA A 325 -12.09 -7.54 6.58
C ALA A 325 -10.75 -8.11 6.09
N GLY A 326 -9.74 -8.27 6.96
CA GLY A 326 -8.43 -8.82 6.59
C GLY A 326 -7.42 -7.77 6.11
N HIS A 327 -7.63 -6.49 6.36
CA HIS A 327 -6.69 -5.41 6.05
C HIS A 327 -5.91 -4.97 7.29
N PRO A 328 -4.61 -4.66 7.19
CA PRO A 328 -3.87 -4.09 8.32
C PRO A 328 -4.43 -2.71 8.67
N VAL A 329 -4.41 -2.41 9.97
CA VAL A 329 -4.92 -1.14 10.49
C VAL A 329 -3.75 -0.21 10.79
N ASN A 330 -3.79 1.00 10.24
CA ASN A 330 -2.80 2.02 10.53
C ASN A 330 -2.88 2.41 12.02
N ARG A 331 -1.75 2.33 12.73
CA ARG A 331 -1.68 2.59 14.17
C ARG A 331 -2.05 4.03 14.55
N MET A 332 -1.76 5.00 13.68
CA MET A 332 -2.00 6.42 13.96
C MET A 332 -3.43 6.86 13.62
N THR A 333 -3.98 6.35 12.51
CA THR A 333 -5.29 6.80 12.02
C THR A 333 -6.44 5.85 12.38
N GLY A 334 -6.15 4.59 12.72
CA GLY A 334 -7.16 3.55 12.95
C GLY A 334 -7.88 3.08 11.67
N ALA A 335 -7.52 3.63 10.51
CA ALA A 335 -8.09 3.26 9.23
C ALA A 335 -7.43 1.98 8.66
N PRO A 336 -8.19 1.13 7.95
CA PRO A 336 -7.62 0.00 7.23
C PRO A 336 -6.83 0.46 5.99
N ASP A 337 -5.71 -0.20 5.70
CA ASP A 337 -4.97 -0.01 4.46
C ASP A 337 -5.38 -1.08 3.44
N ALA A 338 -6.19 -0.66 2.46
CA ALA A 338 -6.73 -1.53 1.42
C ALA A 338 -5.67 -1.99 0.41
N LYS A 339 -4.44 -1.45 0.44
CA LYS A 339 -3.36 -1.90 -0.44
C LYS A 339 -2.80 -3.26 -0.02
N TYR A 340 -3.07 -3.70 1.21
CA TYR A 340 -2.57 -4.97 1.74
C TYR A 340 -3.71 -5.84 2.23
N ALA A 341 -3.57 -7.15 2.05
CA ALA A 341 -4.53 -8.13 2.52
C ALA A 341 -3.84 -9.25 3.30
N LEU A 342 -4.54 -9.82 4.28
CA LEU A 342 -4.09 -10.99 5.01
C LEU A 342 -3.97 -12.19 4.05
N CYS A 343 -2.87 -12.93 4.19
CA CYS A 343 -2.69 -14.20 3.50
C CYS A 343 -3.53 -15.31 4.16
N ASP A 344 -4.85 -15.27 3.94
CA ASP A 344 -5.83 -16.17 4.55
C ASP A 344 -6.66 -16.98 3.54
N GLY A 345 -6.34 -16.89 2.24
CA GLY A 345 -7.03 -17.64 1.19
C GLY A 345 -8.27 -16.96 0.62
N ARG A 346 -8.64 -15.76 1.10
CA ARG A 346 -9.81 -15.03 0.62
C ARG A 346 -9.50 -14.19 -0.62
N THR A 347 -10.57 -13.76 -1.29
CA THR A 347 -10.52 -12.79 -2.38
C THR A 347 -10.70 -11.38 -1.85
N TYR A 348 -9.86 -10.46 -2.32
CA TYR A 348 -9.85 -9.05 -1.95
C TYR A 348 -9.97 -8.17 -3.20
N SER A 349 -10.62 -7.01 -3.06
CA SER A 349 -10.60 -5.98 -4.10
C SER A 349 -9.36 -5.12 -3.95
N ALA A 350 -8.50 -5.14 -4.97
CA ALA A 350 -7.33 -4.30 -5.06
C ALA A 350 -7.72 -2.85 -5.43
N PRO A 351 -6.89 -1.85 -5.08
CA PRO A 351 -7.17 -0.44 -5.38
C PRO A 351 -7.33 -0.10 -6.87
N ASP A 352 -6.83 -0.96 -7.77
CA ASP A 352 -6.99 -0.86 -9.22
C ASP A 352 -8.33 -1.44 -9.73
N GLY A 353 -9.18 -1.93 -8.82
CA GLY A 353 -10.50 -2.49 -9.12
C GLY A 353 -10.48 -3.99 -9.44
N PHE A 354 -9.33 -4.65 -9.48
CA PHE A 354 -9.24 -6.08 -9.74
C PHE A 354 -9.45 -6.91 -8.47
N SER A 355 -9.95 -8.14 -8.63
CA SER A 355 -10.09 -9.10 -7.54
C SER A 355 -8.86 -10.01 -7.47
N VAL A 356 -8.23 -10.06 -6.30
CA VAL A 356 -7.00 -10.81 -6.06
C VAL A 356 -7.22 -11.84 -4.95
N VAL A 357 -6.79 -13.08 -5.18
CA VAL A 357 -6.86 -14.15 -4.17
C VAL A 357 -5.52 -14.24 -3.45
N THR A 358 -5.51 -14.07 -2.13
CA THR A 358 -4.28 -14.24 -1.34
C THR A 358 -4.03 -15.72 -1.07
N PRO A 359 -2.77 -16.17 -0.93
CA PRO A 359 -2.48 -17.52 -0.44
C PRO A 359 -2.87 -17.67 1.03
N ASP A 360 -3.30 -18.85 1.48
CA ASP A 360 -3.46 -19.12 2.91
C ASP A 360 -2.12 -19.52 3.53
N LEU A 361 -1.52 -18.61 4.30
CA LEU A 361 -0.23 -18.78 4.97
C LEU A 361 -0.36 -18.91 6.49
N ARG A 362 -1.59 -19.03 7.01
CA ARG A 362 -1.81 -19.21 8.46
C ARG A 362 -1.25 -20.57 8.90
N ASP A 363 -0.57 -20.57 10.05
CA ASP A 363 0.07 -21.75 10.65
C ASP A 363 1.06 -22.50 9.74
N ARG A 364 1.72 -21.77 8.83
CA ARG A 364 2.69 -22.34 7.87
C ARG A 364 4.07 -21.73 8.00
N PHE A 365 5.08 -22.57 7.82
CA PHE A 365 6.46 -22.13 7.62
C PHE A 365 6.71 -21.91 6.13
N ILE A 366 7.39 -20.81 5.79
CA ILE A 366 7.70 -20.48 4.40
C ILE A 366 8.94 -21.25 3.94
N ALA A 367 8.80 -21.97 2.83
CA ALA A 367 9.90 -22.62 2.12
C ALA A 367 10.11 -21.93 0.76
N GLY A 368 11.37 -21.69 0.38
CA GLY A 368 11.71 -21.10 -0.91
C GLY A 368 11.34 -22.01 -2.08
N ALA A 369 10.63 -21.48 -3.07
CA ALA A 369 10.29 -22.18 -4.29
C ALA A 369 11.45 -22.16 -5.31
N GLY A 370 11.51 -23.16 -6.20
CA GLY A 370 12.39 -23.15 -7.39
C GLY A 370 13.00 -24.50 -7.75
N GLY A 371 13.56 -25.21 -6.77
CA GLY A 371 14.16 -26.53 -6.99
C GLY A 371 13.18 -27.67 -6.72
N SER A 372 13.01 -27.99 -5.44
CA SER A 372 12.19 -29.13 -4.98
C SER A 372 10.73 -28.78 -4.72
N TYR A 373 10.42 -27.48 -4.59
CA TYR A 373 9.08 -26.98 -4.30
C TYR A 373 8.65 -26.03 -5.41
N SER A 374 7.50 -26.31 -6.03
CA SER A 374 6.81 -25.35 -6.89
C SER A 374 6.20 -24.24 -6.02
N GLN A 375 5.97 -23.07 -6.63
CA GLN A 375 5.25 -21.99 -5.95
C GLN A 375 3.86 -22.49 -5.52
N GLY A 376 3.48 -22.18 -4.28
CA GLY A 376 2.21 -22.65 -3.69
C GLY A 376 2.20 -24.10 -3.21
N ALA A 377 3.29 -24.87 -3.36
CA ALA A 377 3.38 -26.21 -2.79
C ALA A 377 3.23 -26.18 -1.26
N THR A 378 2.54 -27.16 -0.71
CA THR A 378 2.30 -27.29 0.73
C THR A 378 2.75 -28.66 1.24
N GLY A 379 3.14 -28.75 2.49
CA GLY A 379 3.61 -29.99 3.11
C GLY A 379 4.06 -29.78 4.55
N GLY A 380 4.67 -30.81 5.14
CA GLY A 380 5.11 -30.83 6.53
C GLY A 380 4.04 -31.34 7.50
N ALA A 381 4.43 -31.49 8.76
CA ALA A 381 3.56 -31.95 9.84
C ALA A 381 3.94 -31.26 11.15
N ASN A 382 2.92 -30.85 11.93
CA ASN A 382 3.11 -30.24 13.25
C ASN A 382 3.66 -31.24 14.27
N THR A 383 3.22 -32.49 14.19
CA THR A 383 3.70 -33.58 15.05
C THR A 383 3.99 -34.82 14.23
N VAL A 384 4.93 -35.63 14.69
CA VAL A 384 5.32 -36.89 14.05
C VAL A 384 5.27 -38.02 15.08
N THR A 385 4.75 -39.17 14.66
CA THR A 385 4.83 -40.41 15.42
C THR A 385 5.87 -41.31 14.80
N LEU A 386 6.84 -41.77 15.59
CA LEU A 386 7.89 -42.67 15.10
C LEU A 386 7.29 -43.99 14.61
N THR A 387 7.69 -44.40 13.41
CA THR A 387 7.37 -45.72 12.87
C THR A 387 8.38 -46.76 13.32
N VAL A 388 8.05 -48.04 13.17
CA VAL A 388 8.97 -49.14 13.48
C VAL A 388 10.26 -49.04 12.64
N GLU A 389 10.16 -48.60 11.38
CA GLU A 389 11.32 -48.41 10.48
C GLU A 389 12.26 -47.29 10.93
N GLN A 390 11.76 -46.32 11.70
CA GLN A 390 12.53 -45.19 12.23
C GLN A 390 13.22 -45.53 13.57
N MET A 391 12.95 -46.70 14.16
CA MET A 391 13.60 -47.11 15.41
C MET A 391 15.00 -47.69 15.13
N PRO A 392 16.06 -47.22 15.81
CA PRO A 392 17.37 -47.85 15.73
C PRO A 392 17.29 -49.34 16.08
N LYS A 393 18.07 -50.16 15.36
CA LYS A 393 18.20 -51.59 15.64
C LYS A 393 18.68 -51.76 17.09
N HIS A 394 17.89 -52.48 17.87
CA HIS A 394 18.19 -52.83 19.25
C HIS A 394 17.92 -54.31 19.49
N SER A 395 18.46 -54.84 20.59
CA SER A 395 18.25 -56.24 21.00
C SER A 395 18.00 -56.31 22.49
N HIS A 396 17.12 -57.21 22.89
CA HIS A 396 16.93 -57.56 24.29
C HIS A 396 17.65 -58.87 24.60
N SER A 397 18.26 -58.95 25.78
CA SER A 397 18.78 -60.20 26.32
C SER A 397 17.99 -60.57 27.55
N MET A 398 17.55 -61.81 27.63
CA MET A 398 16.96 -62.38 28.84
C MET A 398 17.99 -63.31 29.47
N ARG A 399 18.19 -63.18 30.78
CA ARG A 399 19.04 -64.08 31.58
C ARG A 399 18.17 -64.76 32.62
N ALA A 400 18.25 -66.09 32.67
CA ALA A 400 17.60 -66.89 33.69
C ALA A 400 18.64 -67.29 34.74
N PHE A 401 18.25 -67.21 36.01
CA PHE A 401 19.06 -67.62 37.15
C PHE A 401 18.40 -68.83 37.81
N LYS A 402 19.23 -69.75 38.29
CA LYS A 402 18.77 -70.83 39.16
C LYS A 402 18.43 -70.27 40.54
N ALA A 403 17.67 -71.03 41.33
CA ALA A 403 17.30 -70.65 42.70
C ALA A 403 18.53 -70.41 43.62
N ASP A 404 19.68 -70.97 43.26
CA ASP A 404 20.97 -70.79 43.95
C ASP A 404 21.77 -69.54 43.50
N GLY A 405 21.21 -68.70 42.62
CA GLY A 405 21.83 -67.48 42.13
C GLY A 405 22.86 -67.67 41.02
N THR A 406 23.16 -68.90 40.59
CA THR A 406 24.06 -69.15 39.46
C THR A 406 23.36 -68.88 38.12
N SER A 407 24.07 -68.25 37.17
CA SER A 407 23.58 -68.03 35.81
C SER A 407 24.21 -69.02 34.85
N THR A 408 23.41 -69.60 33.94
CA THR A 408 23.93 -70.35 32.80
C THR A 408 23.43 -69.69 31.52
N PHE A 409 24.30 -69.55 30.51
CA PHE A 409 23.96 -68.89 29.24
C PHE A 409 22.92 -69.65 28.39
N ASN A 410 22.40 -70.78 28.87
CA ASN A 410 21.59 -71.72 28.08
C ASN A 410 20.30 -72.19 28.79
N ASP A 411 19.89 -71.56 29.91
CA ASP A 411 18.73 -72.00 30.71
C ASP A 411 17.36 -71.56 30.14
N LEU A 412 17.34 -70.85 29.01
CA LEU A 412 16.08 -70.61 28.28
C LEU A 412 15.63 -71.84 27.46
N MET A 413 16.53 -72.82 27.25
CA MET A 413 16.27 -74.06 26.52
C MET A 413 16.89 -75.26 27.24
N VAL A 414 16.39 -75.62 28.43
CA VAL A 414 16.74 -76.91 29.05
C VAL A 414 15.95 -78.04 28.37
N ALA A 415 16.66 -79.07 27.95
CA ALA A 415 16.26 -80.18 27.08
C ALA A 415 15.08 -81.08 27.56
N ASN A 416 14.32 -80.69 28.59
CA ASN A 416 13.27 -81.54 29.17
C ASN A 416 11.96 -80.81 29.52
N ARG A 417 11.63 -79.71 28.81
CA ARG A 417 10.31 -79.06 28.89
C ARG A 417 9.54 -79.26 27.58
N THR A 418 8.43 -79.98 27.66
CA THR A 418 7.46 -80.26 26.57
C THR A 418 6.53 -79.08 26.25
N THR A 419 6.76 -77.91 26.83
CA THR A 419 5.96 -76.69 26.58
C THR A 419 6.89 -75.57 26.10
N THR A 420 6.73 -75.14 24.86
CA THR A 420 7.35 -73.92 24.32
C THR A 420 6.85 -72.73 25.13
N ALA A 421 7.59 -72.33 26.17
CA ALA A 421 7.25 -71.14 26.94
C ALA A 421 7.71 -69.92 26.15
N VAL A 422 6.77 -69.25 25.48
CA VAL A 422 7.03 -67.93 24.87
C VAL A 422 7.31 -66.96 26.00
N ARG A 423 8.55 -66.44 26.06
CA ARG A 423 8.98 -65.44 27.04
C ARG A 423 9.26 -64.16 26.28
N THR A 424 8.44 -63.16 26.56
CA THR A 424 8.60 -61.80 26.04
C THR A 424 9.16 -60.90 27.14
N VAL A 425 9.96 -59.92 26.75
CA VAL A 425 10.20 -58.75 27.60
C VAL A 425 8.95 -57.86 27.56
N SER A 426 8.66 -57.13 28.62
CA SER A 426 7.52 -56.21 28.66
C SER A 426 7.63 -55.14 27.57
N GLU A 427 6.50 -54.81 26.95
CA GLU A 427 6.44 -53.70 26.00
C GLU A 427 6.60 -52.37 26.72
N VAL A 428 7.51 -51.52 26.22
CA VAL A 428 7.72 -50.16 26.71
C VAL A 428 7.72 -49.23 25.50
N GLY A 429 6.98 -48.13 25.62
CA GLY A 429 6.76 -47.17 24.54
C GLY A 429 5.26 -46.94 24.33
N GLY A 430 4.86 -45.69 24.12
CA GLY A 430 3.46 -45.31 23.92
C GLY A 430 3.12 -44.84 22.52
N SER A 431 4.09 -44.89 21.58
CA SER A 431 3.97 -44.35 20.21
C SER A 431 3.29 -42.99 20.15
N LYS A 432 3.61 -42.11 21.12
CA LYS A 432 3.01 -40.79 21.19
C LYS A 432 3.67 -39.89 20.17
N ALA A 433 2.86 -39.10 19.47
CA ALA A 433 3.37 -38.07 18.60
C ALA A 433 4.20 -37.04 19.40
N HIS A 434 5.31 -36.61 18.83
CA HIS A 434 6.12 -35.53 19.39
C HIS A 434 6.03 -34.28 18.53
N GLU A 435 6.27 -33.13 19.15
CA GLU A 435 6.38 -31.83 18.47
C GLU A 435 7.50 -31.89 17.40
N ASN A 436 7.21 -31.38 16.21
CA ASN A 436 8.12 -31.36 15.07
C ASN A 436 8.49 -29.94 14.63
N ARG A 437 7.88 -28.91 15.22
CA ARG A 437 8.19 -27.51 14.93
C ARG A 437 9.43 -27.04 15.71
N PRO A 438 10.36 -26.32 15.06
CA PRO A 438 11.41 -25.62 15.78
C PRO A 438 10.81 -24.47 16.62
N PRO A 439 11.55 -23.89 17.57
CA PRO A 439 11.12 -22.67 18.26
C PRO A 439 10.70 -21.58 17.25
N PHE A 440 9.52 -20.99 17.43
CA PHE A 440 8.97 -20.02 16.49
C PHE A 440 8.33 -18.82 17.19
N TYR A 441 8.25 -17.71 16.46
CA TYR A 441 7.49 -16.52 16.83
C TYR A 441 6.49 -16.24 15.72
N ALA A 442 5.20 -16.19 16.04
CA ALA A 442 4.15 -16.02 15.05
C ALA A 442 3.99 -14.55 14.63
N LEU A 443 4.04 -14.32 13.31
CA LEU A 443 3.70 -13.06 12.66
C LEU A 443 2.58 -13.31 11.66
N ALA A 444 1.76 -12.28 11.39
CA ALA A 444 0.83 -12.34 10.28
C ALA A 444 1.60 -12.20 8.96
N TYR A 445 1.11 -12.80 7.89
CA TYR A 445 1.62 -12.53 6.54
C TYR A 445 0.61 -11.68 5.79
N LEU A 446 1.08 -10.58 5.23
CA LEU A 446 0.28 -9.70 4.37
C LEU A 446 0.80 -9.79 2.94
N MET A 447 -0.11 -9.76 1.97
CA MET A 447 0.19 -9.63 0.56
C MET A 447 -0.15 -8.21 0.10
N LYS A 448 0.75 -7.57 -0.66
CA LYS A 448 0.42 -6.36 -1.42
C LYS A 448 -0.55 -6.74 -2.54
N LEU A 449 -1.70 -6.08 -2.56
CA LEU A 449 -2.71 -6.18 -3.62
C LEU A 449 -2.28 -5.41 -4.86
#